data_AF-A0A4Q5XWJ6-F1
#
_entry.id   AF-A0A4Q5XWJ6-F1
#
_cell.length_a   1.000
_cell.length_b   1.000
_cell.length_c   1.000
_cell.angle_alpha   90.00
_cell.angle_beta   90.00
_cell.angle_gamma   90.00
#
_symmetry.space_group_name_H-M   'P 1'
#
loop_
_entity.id
_entity.type
_entity.pdbx_description
1 polymer ?
#
loop_
_entity_poly.entity_id
_entity_poly.type
_entity_poly.pdbx_seq_one_letter_code
_entity_poly.pdbx_strand_id
1 'polypeptide(L)'
;MASIRVTARLIARGERAFGPGKAELLEHIIAEGSISKAAKAMEMSYSRAWQLVDAMNKDFKKPLVELSTGGKKGGGAVLTKTGQEVLSLFRKMEQQLIAQTDTFFTEFEKRLK
;
A
#
# COMPACT_ATOMS: atom_id res chain seq x y z
N MET A 1 -11.24 24.12 9.39
CA MET A 1 -10.78 23.11 10.39
C MET A 1 -9.69 22.30 9.73
N ALA A 2 -8.50 22.24 10.32
CA ALA A 2 -7.39 21.48 9.75
C ALA A 2 -7.68 19.98 9.85
N SER A 3 -7.72 19.26 8.73
CA SER A 3 -7.84 17.80 8.77
C SER A 3 -6.49 17.19 9.10
N ILE A 4 -6.32 16.72 10.34
CA ILE A 4 -5.11 16.00 10.75
C ILE A 4 -5.21 14.57 10.23
N ARG A 5 -4.17 14.12 9.53
CA ARG A 5 -4.03 12.72 9.07
C ARG A 5 -2.78 12.09 9.66
N VAL A 6 -2.97 10.95 10.33
CA VAL A 6 -1.86 10.09 10.76
C VAL A 6 -1.60 9.05 9.69
N THR A 7 -0.33 8.78 9.41
CA THR A 7 0.09 7.73 8.47
C THR A 7 1.16 6.86 9.09
N ALA A 8 1.06 5.54 8.92
CA ALA A 8 2.07 4.60 9.39
C ALA A 8 3.00 4.19 8.25
N ARG A 9 4.30 4.07 8.52
CA ARG A 9 5.27 3.51 7.55
C ARG A 9 6.18 2.52 8.26
N LEU A 10 6.34 1.34 7.67
CA LEU A 10 7.27 0.31 8.12
C LEU A 10 8.63 0.58 7.48
N ILE A 11 9.64 0.85 8.31
CA ILE A 11 11.03 1.00 7.90
C ILE A 11 11.79 -0.24 8.35
N ALA A 12 12.44 -0.91 7.41
CA ALA A 12 13.26 -2.08 7.70
C ALA A 12 14.56 -1.98 6.89
N ARG A 13 15.69 -2.33 7.50
CA ARG A 13 17.02 -2.30 6.85
C ARG A 13 17.38 -0.95 6.22
N GLY A 14 16.90 0.15 6.80
CA GLY A 14 17.11 1.51 6.27
C GLY A 14 16.18 1.90 5.11
N GLU A 15 15.27 1.02 4.69
CA GLU A 15 14.38 1.25 3.55
C GLU A 15 12.91 1.29 3.96
N ARG A 16 12.10 2.00 3.17
CA ARG A 16 10.64 2.07 3.34
C ARG A 16 9.99 0.78 2.83
N ALA A 17 10.04 -0.27 3.64
CA ALA A 17 9.53 -1.59 3.32
C ALA A 17 8.03 -1.58 2.96
N PHE A 18 7.19 -0.91 3.76
CA PHE A 18 5.74 -0.87 3.53
C PHE A 18 5.09 0.39 4.09
N GLY A 19 3.95 0.80 3.55
CA GLY A 19 3.26 2.03 3.95
C GLY A 19 2.01 2.29 3.11
N PRO A 20 1.35 3.46 3.25
CA PRO A 20 0.01 3.69 2.73
C PRO A 20 -0.06 3.57 1.20
N GLY A 21 0.92 4.13 0.49
CA GLY A 21 0.95 4.03 -0.98
C GLY A 21 1.22 2.61 -1.51
N LYS A 22 1.95 1.77 -0.77
CA LYS A 22 2.13 0.36 -1.13
C LYS A 22 0.86 -0.45 -0.82
N ALA A 23 0.19 -0.17 0.29
CA ALA A 23 -1.09 -0.76 0.63
C ALA A 23 -2.19 -0.41 -0.39
N GLU A 24 -2.29 0.87 -0.77
CA GLU A 24 -3.22 1.37 -1.79
C GLU A 24 -2.96 0.74 -3.17
N LEU A 25 -1.69 0.58 -3.56
CA LEU A 25 -1.33 -0.14 -4.78
C LEU A 25 -1.83 -1.59 -4.76
N LEU A 26 -1.69 -2.30 -3.63
CA LEU A 26 -2.20 -3.66 -3.51
C LEU A 26 -3.73 -3.71 -3.60
N GLU A 27 -4.45 -2.75 -3.01
CA GLU A 27 -5.90 -2.63 -3.11
C GLU A 27 -6.37 -2.40 -4.55
N HIS A 28 -5.69 -1.52 -5.29
CA HIS A 28 -5.97 -1.33 -6.71
C HIS A 28 -5.65 -2.56 -7.55
N ILE A 29 -4.60 -3.32 -7.22
CA ILE A 29 -4.31 -4.58 -7.91
C ILE A 29 -5.43 -5.61 -7.65
N ILE A 30 -5.96 -5.68 -6.41
CA ILE A 30 -7.14 -6.52 -6.10
C ILE A 30 -8.33 -6.10 -6.96
N ALA A 31 -8.64 -4.80 -7.01
CA ALA A 31 -9.82 -4.27 -7.71
C ALA A 31 -9.72 -4.45 -9.24
N GLU A 32 -8.53 -4.24 -9.81
CA GLU A 32 -8.34 -4.12 -11.25
C GLU A 32 -7.79 -5.39 -11.92
N GLY A 33 -7.19 -6.28 -11.13
CA GLY A 33 -6.47 -7.47 -11.62
C GLY A 33 -5.24 -7.15 -12.48
N SER A 34 -4.71 -5.92 -12.39
CA SER A 34 -3.62 -5.45 -13.25
C SER A 34 -2.80 -4.33 -12.60
N ILE A 35 -1.47 -4.43 -12.70
CA ILE A 35 -0.54 -3.37 -12.29
C ILE A 35 -0.71 -2.11 -13.14
N SER A 36 -1.00 -2.24 -14.44
CA SER A 36 -1.12 -1.07 -15.33
C SER A 36 -2.39 -0.26 -15.03
N LYS A 37 -3.50 -0.95 -14.74
CA LYS A 37 -4.74 -0.30 -14.32
C LYS A 37 -4.61 0.31 -12.92
N ALA A 38 -3.96 -0.41 -11.99
CA ALA A 38 -3.66 0.12 -10.67
C ALA A 38 -2.79 1.38 -10.72
N ALA A 39 -1.75 1.40 -11.56
CA ALA A 39 -0.93 2.58 -11.79
C ALA A 39 -1.76 3.77 -12.31
N LYS A 40 -2.68 3.52 -13.25
CA LYS A 40 -3.58 4.55 -13.79
C LYS A 40 -4.53 5.09 -12.73
N ALA A 41 -5.10 4.22 -11.89
CA ALA A 41 -6.00 4.61 -10.81
C ALA A 41 -5.30 5.48 -9.74
N MET A 42 -4.00 5.25 -9.53
CA MET A 42 -3.17 6.03 -8.61
C MET A 42 -2.43 7.21 -9.28
N GLU A 43 -2.80 7.56 -10.51
CA GLU A 43 -2.17 8.65 -11.28
C GLU A 43 -0.64 8.57 -11.37
N MET A 44 -0.09 7.36 -11.43
CA MET A 44 1.35 7.11 -11.52
C MET A 44 1.74 6.36 -12.79
N SER A 45 3.02 6.44 -13.16
CA SER A 45 3.54 5.67 -14.30
C SER A 45 3.53 4.17 -14.01
N TYR A 46 3.31 3.37 -15.04
CA TYR A 46 3.44 1.90 -14.93
C TYR A 46 4.81 1.49 -14.36
N SER A 47 5.89 2.13 -14.82
CA SER A 47 7.25 1.88 -14.31
C SER A 47 7.34 2.10 -12.80
N ARG A 48 6.66 3.12 -12.27
CA ARG A 48 6.66 3.39 -10.83
C ARG A 48 5.91 2.31 -10.06
N ALA A 49 4.73 1.90 -10.52
CA ALA A 49 3.96 0.82 -9.91
C ALA A 49 4.74 -0.50 -9.94
N TRP A 50 5.40 -0.81 -11.06
CA TRP A 50 6.24 -2.00 -11.19
C TRP A 50 7.42 -2.00 -10.20
N GLN A 51 8.13 -0.88 -10.05
CA GLN A 51 9.20 -0.74 -9.05
C GLN A 51 8.69 -0.95 -7.63
N LEU A 52 7.48 -0.48 -7.31
CA LEU A 52 6.88 -0.69 -5.99
C LEU A 52 6.53 -2.17 -5.75
N VAL A 53 5.97 -2.85 -6.77
CA VAL A 53 5.69 -4.30 -6.71
C VAL A 53 6.98 -5.11 -6.56
N ASP A 54 7.99 -4.81 -7.37
CA ASP A 54 9.29 -5.48 -7.33
C ASP A 54 9.97 -5.30 -5.97
N ALA A 55 9.96 -4.08 -5.42
CA ALA A 55 10.47 -3.81 -4.08
C ALA A 55 9.70 -4.63 -3.01
N MET A 56 8.36 -4.64 -3.05
CA MET A 56 7.57 -5.44 -2.11
C MET A 56 7.86 -6.95 -2.22
N ASN A 57 8.02 -7.47 -3.44
CA ASN A 57 8.33 -8.88 -3.63
C ASN A 57 9.73 -9.26 -3.11
N LYS A 58 10.68 -8.33 -3.09
CA LYS A 58 12.04 -8.50 -2.55
C LYS A 58 12.11 -8.30 -1.03
N ASP A 59 11.36 -7.34 -0.50
CA ASP A 59 11.41 -6.96 0.91
C ASP A 59 10.79 -8.02 1.84
N PHE A 60 9.84 -8.80 1.32
CA PHE A 60 9.10 -9.83 2.06
C PHE A 60 9.62 -11.24 1.78
N LYS A 61 9.47 -12.14 2.76
CA LYS A 61 9.92 -13.54 2.66
C LYS A 61 9.27 -14.32 1.51
N LYS A 62 8.08 -13.90 1.08
CA LYS A 62 7.35 -14.44 -0.07
C LYS A 62 6.83 -13.27 -0.89
N PRO A 63 6.71 -13.40 -2.23
CA PRO A 63 6.13 -12.37 -3.08
C PRO A 63 4.74 -11.96 -2.59
N LEU A 64 4.43 -10.67 -2.62
CA LEU A 64 3.11 -10.15 -2.31
C LEU A 64 2.20 -10.14 -3.55
N VAL A 65 2.77 -9.99 -4.74
CA VAL A 65 2.05 -9.96 -6.02
C VAL A 65 2.67 -10.97 -6.98
N GLU A 66 1.82 -11.73 -7.66
CA GLU A 66 2.21 -12.63 -8.74
C GLU A 66 1.58 -12.19 -10.06
N LEU A 67 2.30 -12.43 -11.15
CA LEU A 67 1.79 -12.18 -12.49
C LEU A 67 0.88 -13.35 -12.89
N SER A 68 -0.33 -13.05 -13.33
CA SER A 68 -1.23 -14.03 -13.90
C SER A 68 -0.88 -14.26 -15.37
N THR A 69 -0.59 -15.50 -15.73
CA THR A 69 -0.32 -15.90 -17.12
C THR A 69 -1.62 -15.84 -17.94
N GLY A 70 -1.71 -14.95 -18.94
CA GLY A 70 -2.95 -14.81 -19.71
C GLY A 70 -2.84 -14.08 -21.06
N GLY A 71 -2.45 -14.82 -22.10
CA GLY A 71 -2.93 -14.69 -23.49
C GLY A 71 -2.89 -13.33 -24.24
N LYS A 72 -3.51 -13.29 -25.43
CA LYS A 72 -3.45 -12.23 -26.47
C LYS A 72 -3.77 -10.78 -26.02
N LYS A 73 -4.20 -10.54 -24.77
CA LYS A 73 -4.61 -9.22 -24.25
C LYS A 73 -3.73 -8.68 -23.11
N GLY A 74 -2.64 -9.37 -22.75
CA GLY A 74 -1.66 -8.92 -21.76
C GLY A 74 -1.82 -9.58 -20.40
N GLY A 75 -0.69 -9.77 -19.71
CA GLY A 75 -0.62 -10.44 -18.40
C GLY A 75 -1.34 -9.64 -17.29
N GLY A 76 -2.00 -10.36 -16.39
CA GLY A 76 -2.65 -9.80 -15.20
C GLY A 76 -1.72 -9.78 -13.99
N ALA A 77 -2.21 -9.26 -12.87
CA ALA A 77 -1.53 -9.35 -11.59
C ALA A 77 -2.54 -9.58 -10.47
N VAL A 78 -2.18 -10.45 -9.52
CA VAL A 78 -3.01 -10.77 -8.36
C VAL A 78 -2.16 -10.79 -7.11
N LEU A 79 -2.77 -10.50 -5.96
CA LEU A 79 -2.09 -10.67 -4.68
C LEU A 79 -1.97 -12.15 -4.35
N THR A 80 -0.78 -12.55 -3.93
CA THR A 80 -0.58 -13.87 -3.31
C THR A 80 -1.30 -13.92 -1.97
N LYS A 81 -1.40 -15.12 -1.38
CA LYS A 81 -1.88 -15.27 0.00
C LYS A 81 -1.10 -14.38 0.98
N THR A 82 0.22 -14.32 0.85
CA THR A 82 1.06 -13.46 1.70
C THR A 82 0.79 -11.97 1.45
N GLY A 83 0.54 -11.57 0.20
CA GLY A 83 0.12 -10.20 -0.12
C GLY A 83 -1.15 -9.77 0.60
N GLN A 84 -2.16 -10.65 0.61
CA GLN A 84 -3.43 -10.40 1.31
C GLN A 84 -3.25 -10.33 2.84
N GLU A 85 -2.45 -11.23 3.41
CA GLU A 85 -2.14 -11.25 4.85
C GLU A 85 -1.41 -9.96 5.28
N VAL A 86 -0.41 -9.53 4.52
CA VAL A 86 0.35 -8.29 4.80
C VAL A 86 -0.54 -7.05 4.70
N LEU A 87 -1.36 -6.95 3.64
CA LEU A 87 -2.29 -5.84 3.49
C LEU A 87 -3.29 -5.78 4.65
N SER A 88 -3.89 -6.92 5.01
CA SER A 88 -4.84 -7.01 6.12
C SER A 88 -4.20 -6.63 7.44
N LEU A 89 -2.99 -7.12 7.72
CA LEU A 89 -2.26 -6.79 8.94
C LEU A 89 -1.94 -5.29 9.01
N PHE A 90 -1.49 -4.69 7.91
CA PHE A 90 -1.17 -3.27 7.85
C PHE A 90 -2.42 -2.40 8.08
N ARG A 91 -3.56 -2.72 7.44
CA ARG A 91 -4.80 -1.96 7.63
C ARG A 91 -5.35 -2.07 9.05
N LYS A 92 -5.28 -3.25 9.68
CA LYS A 92 -5.63 -3.43 11.10
C LYS A 92 -4.75 -2.58 12.02
N MET A 93 -3.44 -2.56 11.76
CA MET A 93 -2.50 -1.71 12.52
C MET A 93 -2.82 -0.22 12.33
N GLU A 94 -3.07 0.24 11.11
CA GLU A 94 -3.46 1.64 10.85
C GLU A 94 -4.73 2.03 11.59
N GLN A 95 -5.76 1.18 11.57
CA GLN A 95 -7.01 1.43 12.32
C GLN A 95 -6.77 1.56 13.82
N GLN A 96 -5.95 0.68 14.40
CA GLN A 96 -5.61 0.73 15.83
C GLN A 96 -4.80 1.98 16.20
N LEU A 97 -3.89 2.41 15.33
CA LEU A 97 -3.12 3.64 15.52
C LEU A 97 -4.04 4.86 15.51
N ILE A 98 -4.93 4.96 14.51
CA ILE A 98 -5.88 6.07 14.38
C ILE A 98 -6.73 6.19 15.66
N ALA A 99 -7.34 5.08 16.10
CA ALA A 99 -8.18 5.05 17.29
C ALA A 99 -7.46 5.47 18.58
N GLN A 100 -6.14 5.27 18.67
CA GLN A 100 -5.33 5.71 19.82
C GLN A 100 -4.82 7.15 19.69
N THR A 101 -4.82 7.71 18.48
CA THR A 101 -4.30 9.06 18.23
C THR A 101 -5.33 10.18 18.34
N ASP A 102 -6.62 9.85 18.36
CA ASP A 102 -7.72 10.84 18.39
C ASP A 102 -7.58 11.86 19.54
N THR A 103 -7.13 11.42 20.71
CA THR A 103 -6.93 12.28 21.89
C THR A 103 -5.85 13.33 21.70
N PHE A 104 -4.89 13.11 20.80
CA PHE A 104 -3.83 14.07 20.50
C PHE A 104 -4.26 15.13 19.49
N PHE A 105 -5.28 14.87 18.68
CA PHE A 105 -5.68 15.77 17.59
C PHE A 105 -6.13 17.12 18.11
N THR A 106 -6.91 17.16 19.19
CA THR A 106 -7.33 18.42 19.83
C THR A 106 -6.14 19.29 20.27
N GLU A 107 -5.05 18.68 20.73
CA GLU A 107 -3.86 19.43 21.13
C GLU A 107 -3.05 19.93 19.94
N PHE A 108 -3.00 19.17 18.85
CA PHE A 108 -2.37 19.62 17.62
C PHE A 108 -3.20 20.70 16.90
N GLU A 109 -4.52 20.57 16.83
CA GLU A 109 -5.42 21.54 16.20
C GLU A 109 -5.29 22.94 16.80
N LYS A 110 -5.06 23.04 18.12
CA LYS A 110 -4.83 24.33 18.80
C LYS A 110 -3.50 24.99 18.42
N ARG A 111 -2.54 24.24 17.89
CA ARG A 111 -1.15 24.67 17.65
C ARG A 111 -0.80 24.78 16.17
N LEU A 112 -1.55 24.11 15.31
CA LEU A 112 -1.43 24.22 13.86
C LEU A 112 -2.09 25.52 13.40
N LYS A 113 -1.41 26.23 12.49
CA LYS A 113 -1.92 27.47 11.85
C LYS A 113 -2.95 27.14 10.78
#